data_AF-A0A7Y5ERW3-F1
#
_entry.id   AF-A0A7Y5ERW3-F1
#
_cell.length_a   1.000
_cell.length_b   1.000
_cell.length_c   1.000
_cell.angle_alpha   90.00
_cell.angle_beta   90.00
_cell.angle_gamma   90.00
#
_symmetry.space_group_name_H-M   'P 1'
#
loop_
_entity.id
_entity.type
_entity.pdbx_description
1 polymer ?
#
loop_
_entity_poly.entity_id
_entity_poly.type
_entity_poly.pdbx_seq_one_letter_code
_entity_poly.pdbx_strand_id
1 'polypeptide(L)'
;MNKTNFYKILEIEDFSEIDEIKKAFRRLALIYHPDINKSPQASEKFKMLVKAYETLKNTESKKKYDELLKNGFDFSDIFSLKTKSETEYERRKKQYFRMRKEKDELDEVENIASYEKSLRNFPYSFRIVFLILINLSGIFLILDDWYKKGSFIFLGAIVIFITSIVFWNEIFKHYWHKSVRMTDTNSNKLYENYAYSNFIKFFTGGILILILLINAKKIWHLHYFGTVVVAENNYEHKILIYSFNKNIYTTSYINLPDNLKAKDEILIKISSKEPEIWEIAEK
;
A
#
# COMPACT_ATOMS: atom_id res chain seq x y z
N MET A 1 -26.27 -44.96 -35.54
CA MET A 1 -26.76 -44.07 -34.47
C MET A 1 -25.96 -42.78 -34.52
N ASN A 2 -26.60 -41.65 -34.79
CA ASN A 2 -25.93 -40.36 -34.93
C ASN A 2 -25.67 -39.79 -33.52
N LYS A 3 -24.46 -39.97 -32.98
CA LYS A 3 -24.09 -39.47 -31.63
C LYS A 3 -24.05 -37.94 -31.66
N THR A 4 -24.91 -37.29 -30.87
CA THR A 4 -24.92 -35.82 -30.72
C THR A 4 -23.58 -35.35 -30.15
N ASN A 5 -22.96 -34.35 -30.79
CA ASN A 5 -21.65 -33.78 -30.43
C ASN A 5 -21.67 -32.25 -30.61
N PHE A 6 -20.65 -31.50 -30.17
CA PHE A 6 -20.60 -30.03 -30.29
C PHE A 6 -20.65 -29.51 -31.74
N TYR A 7 -20.12 -30.25 -32.73
CA TYR A 7 -20.23 -29.91 -34.14
C TYR A 7 -21.68 -30.07 -34.63
N LYS A 8 -22.37 -31.12 -34.20
CA LYS A 8 -23.81 -31.31 -34.49
C LYS A 8 -24.68 -30.25 -33.82
N ILE A 9 -24.32 -29.78 -32.62
CA ILE A 9 -25.03 -28.67 -31.94
C ILE A 9 -24.86 -27.36 -32.72
N LEU A 10 -23.72 -27.17 -33.37
CA LEU A 10 -23.45 -26.02 -34.25
C LEU A 10 -23.96 -26.23 -35.68
N GLU A 11 -24.58 -27.37 -35.99
CA GLU A 11 -25.07 -27.73 -37.33
C GLU A 11 -23.97 -27.67 -38.41
N ILE A 12 -22.75 -28.12 -38.09
CA ILE A 12 -21.59 -28.16 -38.99
C ILE A 12 -20.99 -29.57 -39.06
N GLU A 13 -20.06 -29.78 -40.00
CA GLU A 13 -19.31 -31.02 -40.12
C GLU A 13 -18.40 -31.27 -38.92
N ASP A 14 -18.14 -32.55 -38.64
CA ASP A 14 -17.24 -32.90 -37.54
C ASP A 14 -15.81 -32.49 -37.90
N PHE A 15 -15.07 -31.96 -36.94
CA PHE A 15 -13.69 -31.47 -37.11
C PHE A 15 -13.51 -30.20 -37.98
N SER A 16 -14.60 -29.51 -38.34
CA SER A 16 -14.61 -28.22 -39.05
C SER A 16 -13.63 -27.18 -38.51
N GLU A 17 -13.21 -26.26 -39.38
CA GLU A 17 -12.27 -25.19 -39.02
C GLU A 17 -12.87 -24.16 -38.06
N ILE A 18 -12.00 -23.48 -37.30
CA ILE A 18 -12.41 -22.49 -36.29
C ILE A 18 -13.26 -21.37 -36.89
N ASP A 19 -13.01 -20.98 -38.13
CA ASP A 19 -13.76 -19.93 -38.80
C ASP A 19 -15.18 -20.38 -39.16
N GLU A 20 -15.37 -21.66 -39.49
CA GLU A 20 -16.69 -22.25 -39.70
C GLU A 20 -17.47 -22.35 -38.38
N ILE A 21 -16.81 -22.79 -37.31
CA ILE A 21 -17.35 -22.80 -35.94
C ILE A 21 -17.85 -21.41 -35.53
N LYS A 22 -17.05 -20.36 -35.78
CA LYS A 22 -17.44 -18.97 -35.46
C LYS A 22 -18.64 -18.50 -36.28
N LYS A 23 -18.68 -18.81 -37.58
CA LYS A 23 -19.79 -18.44 -38.47
C LYS A 23 -21.08 -19.13 -38.04
N ALA A 24 -21.02 -20.43 -37.76
CA ALA A 24 -22.15 -21.21 -37.30
C ALA A 24 -22.69 -20.72 -35.96
N PHE A 25 -21.81 -20.45 -34.99
CA PHE A 25 -22.20 -19.89 -33.70
C PHE A 25 -22.94 -18.56 -33.85
N ARG A 26 -22.41 -17.62 -34.66
CA ARG A 26 -23.06 -16.32 -34.88
C ARG A 26 -24.45 -16.46 -35.49
N ARG A 27 -24.61 -17.32 -36.50
CA ARG A 27 -25.89 -17.60 -37.15
C ARG A 27 -26.91 -18.13 -36.14
N LEU A 28 -26.53 -19.15 -35.36
CA LEU A 28 -27.44 -19.82 -34.43
C LEU A 28 -27.71 -19.00 -33.17
N ALA A 29 -26.74 -18.20 -32.71
CA ALA A 29 -26.90 -17.32 -31.56
C ALA A 29 -27.98 -16.26 -31.80
N LEU A 30 -28.10 -15.74 -33.03
CA LEU A 30 -29.16 -14.80 -33.40
C LEU A 30 -30.56 -15.45 -33.41
N ILE A 31 -30.64 -16.73 -33.78
CA ILE A 31 -31.91 -17.48 -33.85
C ILE A 31 -32.41 -17.89 -32.46
N TYR A 32 -31.49 -18.27 -31.58
CA TYR A 32 -31.80 -18.80 -30.25
C TYR A 32 -31.53 -17.82 -29.10
N HIS A 33 -31.23 -16.55 -29.38
CA HIS A 33 -30.99 -15.56 -28.32
C HIS A 33 -32.21 -15.42 -27.40
N PRO A 34 -32.05 -15.43 -26.07
CA PRO A 34 -33.18 -15.37 -25.12
C PRO A 34 -34.05 -14.11 -25.28
N ASP A 35 -33.47 -13.01 -25.75
CA ASP A 35 -34.21 -11.76 -25.98
C ASP A 35 -35.08 -11.80 -27.25
N ILE A 36 -34.71 -12.65 -28.22
CA ILE A 36 -35.40 -12.77 -29.52
C ILE A 36 -36.37 -13.96 -29.50
N ASN A 37 -35.97 -15.07 -28.88
CA ASN A 37 -36.73 -16.30 -28.82
C ASN A 37 -37.00 -16.70 -27.35
N LYS A 38 -38.23 -16.43 -26.90
CA LYS A 38 -38.67 -16.68 -25.52
C LYS A 38 -39.15 -18.12 -25.25
N SER A 39 -38.97 -19.04 -26.20
CA SER A 39 -39.32 -20.44 -25.98
C SER A 39 -38.44 -21.06 -24.88
N PRO A 40 -38.99 -21.87 -23.95
CA PRO A 40 -38.21 -22.59 -22.95
C PRO A 40 -37.08 -23.44 -23.58
N GLN A 41 -37.36 -24.00 -24.76
CA GLN A 41 -36.41 -24.82 -25.52
C GLN A 41 -35.29 -24.00 -26.16
N ALA A 42 -35.52 -22.72 -26.45
CA ALA A 42 -34.51 -21.83 -27.03
C ALA A 42 -33.42 -21.50 -26.00
N SER A 43 -33.79 -21.30 -24.73
CA SER A 43 -32.83 -21.06 -23.64
C SER A 43 -31.87 -22.24 -23.46
N GLU A 44 -32.39 -23.48 -23.48
CA GLU A 44 -31.56 -24.68 -23.36
C GLU A 44 -30.65 -24.88 -24.57
N LYS A 45 -31.19 -24.72 -25.79
CA LYS A 45 -30.39 -24.79 -27.03
C LYS A 45 -29.31 -23.71 -27.07
N PHE A 46 -29.60 -22.49 -26.63
CA PHE A 46 -28.63 -21.40 -26.57
C PHE A 46 -27.50 -21.69 -25.58
N LYS A 47 -27.81 -22.23 -24.39
CA LYS A 47 -26.79 -22.68 -23.43
C LYS A 47 -25.88 -23.75 -24.02
N MET A 48 -26.43 -24.73 -24.74
CA MET A 48 -25.65 -25.76 -25.42
C MET A 48 -24.78 -25.17 -26.54
N LEU A 49 -25.31 -24.20 -27.30
CA LEU A 49 -24.60 -23.50 -28.36
C LEU A 49 -23.38 -22.73 -27.84
N VAL A 50 -23.57 -21.95 -26.76
CA VAL A 50 -22.49 -21.20 -26.10
C VAL A 50 -21.42 -22.16 -25.61
N LYS A 51 -21.80 -23.27 -24.96
CA LYS A 51 -20.85 -24.26 -24.45
C LYS A 51 -20.07 -24.98 -25.57
N ALA A 52 -20.73 -25.27 -26.69
CA ALA A 52 -20.09 -25.84 -27.88
C ALA A 52 -19.05 -24.86 -28.45
N TYR A 53 -19.44 -23.60 -28.62
CA TYR A 53 -18.54 -22.56 -29.11
C TYR A 53 -17.36 -22.31 -28.14
N GLU A 54 -17.60 -22.20 -26.85
CA GLU A 54 -16.53 -22.00 -25.85
C GLU A 54 -15.50 -23.12 -25.85
N THR A 55 -15.94 -24.36 -26.12
CA THR A 55 -15.06 -25.52 -26.17
C THR A 55 -14.28 -25.58 -27.49
N LEU A 56 -14.89 -25.18 -28.61
CA LEU A 56 -14.30 -25.28 -29.94
C LEU A 56 -13.59 -24.00 -30.44
N LYS A 57 -13.75 -22.85 -29.77
CA LYS A 57 -13.22 -21.55 -30.25
C LYS A 57 -11.69 -21.43 -30.23
N ASN A 58 -11.02 -22.10 -29.29
CA ASN A 58 -9.56 -22.03 -29.14
C ASN A 58 -8.93 -23.31 -29.70
N THR A 59 -7.81 -23.18 -30.42
CA THR A 59 -7.12 -24.32 -31.06
C THR A 59 -6.79 -25.44 -30.06
N GLU A 60 -6.33 -25.09 -28.86
CA GLU A 60 -5.96 -26.06 -27.84
C GLU A 60 -7.18 -26.81 -27.27
N SER A 61 -8.27 -26.11 -26.98
CA SER A 61 -9.50 -26.72 -26.43
C SER A 61 -10.23 -27.54 -27.48
N LYS A 62 -10.24 -27.09 -28.74
CA LYS A 62 -10.73 -27.84 -29.90
C LYS A 62 -9.95 -29.14 -30.06
N LYS A 63 -8.61 -29.09 -30.04
CA LYS A 63 -7.77 -30.29 -30.17
C LYS A 63 -8.08 -31.33 -29.10
N LYS A 64 -8.17 -30.91 -27.84
CA LYS A 64 -8.54 -31.79 -26.71
C LYS A 64 -9.92 -32.42 -26.90
N TYR A 65 -10.89 -31.63 -27.34
CA TYR A 65 -12.23 -32.14 -27.64
C TYR A 65 -12.25 -33.11 -28.82
N ASP A 66 -11.52 -32.80 -29.89
CA ASP A 66 -11.40 -33.65 -31.08
C ASP A 66 -10.76 -35.00 -30.73
N GLU A 67 -9.76 -35.02 -29.84
CA GLU A 67 -9.15 -36.25 -29.31
C GLU A 67 -10.15 -37.09 -28.52
N LEU A 68 -10.95 -36.47 -27.63
CA LEU A 68 -12.01 -37.15 -26.89
C LEU A 68 -13.07 -37.75 -27.84
N LEU A 69 -13.48 -37.00 -28.86
CA LEU A 69 -14.45 -37.45 -29.85
C LEU A 69 -13.92 -38.64 -30.67
N LYS A 70 -12.64 -38.59 -31.08
CA LYS A 70 -11.95 -39.71 -31.77
C LYS A 70 -11.85 -40.96 -30.91
N ASN A 71 -11.67 -40.80 -29.60
CA ASN A 71 -11.62 -41.89 -28.64
C ASN A 71 -13.01 -42.47 -28.29
N GLY A 72 -14.08 -41.97 -28.92
CA GLY A 72 -15.43 -42.52 -28.81
C GLY A 72 -16.28 -41.98 -27.65
N PHE A 73 -15.75 -41.02 -26.88
CA PHE A 73 -16.52 -40.31 -25.85
C PHE A 73 -17.65 -39.53 -26.50
N ASP A 74 -18.86 -39.65 -25.95
CA ASP A 74 -19.99 -38.88 -26.43
C ASP A 74 -20.15 -37.55 -25.67
N PHE A 75 -21.07 -36.72 -26.17
CA PHE A 75 -21.36 -35.42 -25.55
C PHE A 75 -21.79 -35.53 -24.08
N SER A 76 -22.56 -36.56 -23.73
CA SER A 76 -23.07 -36.74 -22.37
C SER A 76 -21.94 -37.08 -21.40
N ASP A 77 -20.98 -37.91 -21.83
CA ASP A 77 -19.78 -38.25 -21.07
C ASP A 77 -18.93 -37.00 -20.82
N ILE A 78 -18.64 -36.22 -21.87
CA ILE A 78 -17.80 -35.02 -21.78
C ILE A 78 -18.47 -33.94 -20.91
N PHE A 79 -19.79 -33.76 -21.07
CA PHE A 79 -20.55 -32.80 -20.29
C PHE A 79 -20.60 -33.20 -18.81
N SER A 80 -20.77 -34.48 -18.50
CA SER A 80 -20.78 -35.00 -17.12
C SER A 80 -19.41 -34.86 -16.45
N LEU A 81 -18.31 -35.13 -17.16
CA LEU A 81 -16.95 -34.93 -16.67
C LEU A 81 -16.65 -33.45 -16.37
N LYS A 82 -17.02 -32.55 -17.28
CA LYS A 82 -16.81 -31.10 -17.10
C LYS A 82 -17.63 -30.57 -15.92
N THR A 83 -18.91 -30.92 -15.82
CA THR A 83 -19.77 -30.49 -14.69
C THR A 83 -19.32 -31.06 -13.35
N LYS A 84 -18.87 -32.31 -13.32
CA LYS A 84 -18.27 -32.90 -12.11
C LYS A 84 -16.99 -32.17 -11.69
N SER A 85 -16.13 -31.79 -12.64
CA SER A 85 -14.91 -31.03 -12.34
C SER A 85 -15.19 -29.60 -11.87
N GLU A 86 -16.17 -28.90 -12.47
CA GLU A 86 -16.60 -27.55 -12.07
C GLU A 86 -17.21 -27.56 -10.66
N THR A 87 -18.06 -28.54 -10.35
CA THR A 87 -18.66 -28.68 -9.01
C THR A 87 -17.63 -29.04 -7.94
N GLU A 88 -16.61 -29.84 -8.27
CA GLU A 88 -15.51 -30.12 -7.36
C GLU A 88 -14.65 -28.89 -7.10
N TYR A 89 -14.32 -28.11 -8.14
CA TYR A 89 -13.60 -26.84 -8.02
C TYR A 89 -14.31 -25.86 -7.08
N GLU A 90 -15.63 -25.65 -7.27
CA GLU A 90 -16.40 -24.74 -6.42
C GLU A 90 -16.50 -25.23 -4.96
N ARG A 91 -16.59 -26.55 -4.73
CA ARG A 91 -16.52 -27.13 -3.38
C ARG A 91 -15.18 -26.85 -2.71
N ARG A 92 -14.06 -27.12 -3.41
CA ARG A 92 -12.71 -26.86 -2.90
C ARG A 92 -12.48 -25.38 -2.61
N LYS A 93 -12.94 -24.49 -3.50
CA LYS A 93 -12.88 -23.04 -3.33
C LYS A 93 -13.63 -22.59 -2.07
N LYS A 94 -14.87 -23.05 -1.87
CA LYS A 94 -15.66 -22.75 -0.68
C LYS A 94 -14.99 -23.26 0.61
N GLN A 95 -14.40 -24.47 0.56
CA GLN A 95 -13.66 -25.03 1.67
C GLN A 95 -12.40 -24.21 2.00
N TYR A 96 -11.63 -23.79 1.00
CA TYR A 96 -10.46 -22.91 1.17
C TYR A 96 -10.83 -21.62 1.90
N PHE A 97 -11.90 -20.94 1.48
CA PHE A 97 -12.34 -19.71 2.16
C PHE A 97 -12.79 -19.96 3.59
N ARG A 98 -13.44 -21.10 3.87
CA ARG A 98 -13.82 -21.48 5.24
C ARG A 98 -12.59 -21.71 6.11
N MET A 99 -11.64 -22.52 5.64
CA MET A 99 -10.41 -22.82 6.39
C MET A 99 -9.57 -21.56 6.64
N ARG A 100 -9.52 -20.65 5.66
CA ARG A 100 -8.85 -19.36 5.85
C ARG A 100 -9.52 -18.52 6.93
N LYS A 101 -10.86 -18.42 6.91
CA LYS A 101 -11.60 -17.68 7.95
C LYS A 101 -11.39 -18.28 9.34
N GLU A 102 -11.45 -19.61 9.45
CA GLU A 102 -11.22 -20.33 10.71
C GLU A 102 -9.79 -20.13 11.23
N LYS A 103 -8.80 -20.15 10.33
CA LYS A 103 -7.42 -19.82 10.67
C LYS A 103 -7.28 -18.38 11.16
N ASP A 104 -7.88 -17.42 10.46
CA ASP A 104 -7.84 -16.00 10.85
C ASP A 104 -8.48 -15.81 12.25
N GLU A 105 -9.57 -16.51 12.55
CA GLU A 105 -10.22 -16.52 13.88
C GLU A 105 -9.33 -17.14 14.98
N LEU A 106 -8.62 -18.24 14.67
CA LEU A 106 -7.68 -18.87 15.60
C LEU A 106 -6.47 -17.97 15.88
N ASP A 107 -5.89 -17.37 14.83
CA ASP A 107 -4.78 -16.44 14.92
C ASP A 107 -5.19 -15.22 15.78
N GLU A 108 -6.44 -14.75 15.65
CA GLU A 108 -6.99 -13.67 16.48
C GLU A 108 -7.02 -14.02 17.98
N VAL A 109 -7.55 -15.20 18.32
CA VAL A 109 -7.60 -15.70 19.71
C VAL A 109 -6.19 -15.89 20.28
N GLU A 110 -5.27 -16.46 19.50
CA GLU A 110 -3.88 -16.66 19.91
C GLU A 110 -3.17 -15.31 20.14
N ASN A 111 -3.38 -14.34 19.25
CA ASN A 111 -2.82 -13.00 19.38
C ASN A 111 -3.30 -12.29 20.65
N ILE A 112 -4.59 -12.39 20.97
CA ILE A 112 -5.17 -11.83 22.22
C ILE A 112 -4.53 -12.49 23.44
N ALA A 113 -4.49 -13.83 23.47
CA ALA A 113 -3.92 -14.57 24.60
C ALA A 113 -2.43 -14.26 24.80
N SER A 114 -1.68 -14.15 23.70
CA SER A 114 -0.27 -13.74 23.70
C SER A 114 -0.08 -12.32 24.26
N TYR A 115 -0.91 -11.38 23.82
CA TYR A 115 -0.87 -10.01 24.33
C TYR A 115 -1.19 -9.94 25.83
N GLU A 116 -2.22 -10.65 26.30
CA GLU A 116 -2.55 -10.72 27.73
C GLU A 116 -1.43 -11.33 28.57
N LYS A 117 -0.79 -12.39 28.06
CA LYS A 117 0.39 -12.97 28.71
C LYS A 117 1.51 -11.96 28.84
N SER A 118 1.76 -11.19 27.78
CA SER A 118 2.78 -10.14 27.81
C SER A 118 2.45 -9.05 28.85
N LEU A 119 1.18 -8.66 29.00
CA LEU A 119 0.76 -7.61 29.93
C LEU A 119 0.99 -7.99 31.40
N ARG A 120 0.95 -9.28 31.73
CA ARG A 120 1.28 -9.77 33.08
C ARG A 120 2.75 -9.59 33.45
N ASN A 121 3.65 -9.78 32.47
CA ASN A 121 5.08 -9.64 32.70
C ASN A 121 5.52 -8.17 32.66
N PHE A 122 4.94 -7.39 31.75
CA PHE A 122 5.28 -5.99 31.56
C PHE A 122 4.01 -5.17 31.28
N PRO A 123 3.47 -4.46 32.29
CA PRO A 123 2.19 -3.76 32.15
C PRO A 123 2.25 -2.64 31.11
N TYR A 124 1.08 -2.31 30.53
CA TYR A 124 0.95 -1.32 29.47
C TYR A 124 1.57 0.05 29.82
N SER A 125 1.29 0.57 31.02
CA SER A 125 1.83 1.86 31.47
C SER A 125 3.36 1.90 31.44
N PHE A 126 4.01 0.82 31.91
CA PHE A 126 5.47 0.72 31.90
C PHE A 126 6.03 0.61 30.48
N ARG A 127 5.34 -0.07 29.54
CA ARG A 127 5.75 -0.11 28.13
C ARG A 127 5.79 1.27 27.52
N ILE A 128 4.72 2.04 27.71
CA ILE A 128 4.59 3.39 27.18
C ILE A 128 5.70 4.29 27.74
N VAL A 129 5.90 4.27 29.06
CA VAL A 129 6.98 5.05 29.70
C VAL A 129 8.35 4.63 29.18
N PHE A 130 8.62 3.33 29.08
CA PHE A 130 9.89 2.81 28.58
C PHE A 130 10.16 3.23 27.13
N LEU A 131 9.16 3.12 26.26
CA LEU A 131 9.28 3.54 24.87
C LEU A 131 9.47 5.05 24.73
N ILE A 132 8.81 5.86 25.57
CA ILE A 132 9.04 7.31 25.64
C ILE A 132 10.48 7.61 26.03
N LEU A 133 11.03 6.91 27.04
CA LEU A 133 12.42 7.11 27.47
C LEU A 133 13.44 6.78 26.38
N ILE A 134 13.23 5.70 25.61
CA ILE A 134 14.11 5.38 24.48
C ILE A 134 13.94 6.40 23.34
N ASN A 135 12.72 6.86 23.09
CA ASN A 135 12.50 7.89 22.08
C ASN A 135 13.21 9.20 22.45
N LEU A 136 13.14 9.60 23.73
CA LEU A 136 13.88 10.73 24.29
C LEU A 136 15.39 10.56 24.14
N SER A 137 15.94 9.36 24.39
CA SER A 137 17.38 9.13 24.20
C SER A 137 17.80 9.30 22.73
N GLY A 138 16.96 8.87 21.78
CA GLY A 138 17.15 9.14 20.36
C GLY A 138 17.17 10.64 20.03
N ILE A 139 16.30 11.43 20.66
CA ILE A 139 16.29 12.89 20.51
C ILE A 139 17.59 13.49 21.06
N PHE A 140 18.04 13.05 22.23
CA PHE A 140 19.32 13.51 22.79
C PHE A 140 20.51 13.19 21.88
N LEU A 141 20.53 12.03 21.23
CA LEU A 141 21.58 11.69 20.25
C LEU A 141 21.59 12.63 19.03
N ILE A 142 20.42 13.12 18.61
CA ILE A 142 20.31 14.10 17.53
C ILE A 142 20.79 15.48 18.02
N LEU A 143 20.44 15.85 19.25
CA LEU A 143 20.81 17.14 19.83
C LEU A 143 22.30 17.22 20.21
N ASP A 144 22.96 16.10 20.53
CA ASP A 144 24.40 16.08 20.86
C ASP A 144 25.27 16.61 19.69
N ASP A 145 24.82 16.40 18.45
CA ASP A 145 25.47 16.96 17.25
C ASP A 145 25.52 18.49 17.25
N TRP A 146 24.62 19.18 17.97
CA TRP A 146 24.67 20.64 18.13
C TRP A 146 25.94 21.10 18.86
N TYR A 147 26.56 20.23 19.66
CA TYR A 147 27.68 20.57 20.51
C TYR A 147 29.01 19.96 20.03
N LYS A 148 29.00 18.81 19.34
CA LYS A 148 30.20 18.12 18.86
C LYS A 148 30.06 17.65 17.40
N LYS A 149 31.06 17.94 16.57
CA LYS A 149 31.17 17.37 15.22
C LYS A 149 31.50 15.88 15.31
N GLY A 150 30.55 15.04 14.91
CA GLY A 150 30.66 13.57 14.92
C GLY A 150 29.27 12.97 15.09
N SER A 151 28.53 12.82 13.99
CA SER A 151 27.08 12.70 14.05
C SER A 151 26.60 11.33 14.51
N PHE A 152 25.99 11.29 15.69
CA PHE A 152 25.04 10.24 16.05
C PHE A 152 23.62 10.55 15.53
N ILE A 153 23.45 11.59 14.70
CA ILE A 153 22.15 11.96 14.12
C ILE A 153 21.49 10.75 13.45
N PHE A 154 22.24 10.03 12.62
CA PHE A 154 21.70 8.86 11.93
C PHE A 154 21.27 7.76 12.89
N LEU A 155 22.07 7.51 13.94
CA LEU A 155 21.75 6.55 14.98
C LEU A 155 20.51 6.99 15.78
N GLY A 156 20.44 8.26 16.18
CA GLY A 156 19.29 8.84 16.87
C GLY A 156 18.01 8.78 16.03
N ALA A 157 18.10 9.07 14.74
CA ALA A 157 16.99 8.96 13.79
C ALA A 157 16.50 7.50 13.66
N ILE A 158 17.42 6.53 13.58
CA ILE A 158 17.06 5.09 13.57
C ILE A 158 16.36 4.70 14.88
N VAL A 159 16.90 5.12 16.02
CA VAL A 159 16.31 4.83 17.34
C VAL A 159 14.90 5.38 17.43
N ILE A 160 14.69 6.65 17.05
CA ILE A 160 13.35 7.27 17.03
C ILE A 160 12.42 6.52 16.08
N PHE A 161 12.87 6.18 14.88
CA PHE A 161 12.05 5.49 13.88
C PHE A 161 11.58 4.12 14.37
N ILE A 162 12.51 3.28 14.83
CA ILE A 162 12.21 1.93 15.31
C ILE A 162 11.30 2.00 16.55
N THR A 163 11.64 2.86 17.52
CA THR A 163 10.84 3.00 18.75
C THR A 163 9.45 3.53 18.48
N SER A 164 9.28 4.42 17.49
CA SER A 164 7.98 4.92 17.08
C SER A 164 7.12 3.79 16.49
N ILE A 165 7.67 2.93 15.64
CA ILE A 165 6.95 1.76 15.10
C ILE A 165 6.46 0.87 16.24
N VAL A 166 7.34 0.57 17.20
CA VAL A 166 7.00 -0.28 18.36
C VAL A 166 5.94 0.39 19.25
N PHE A 167 6.09 1.69 19.52
CA PHE A 167 5.13 2.49 20.28
C PHE A 167 3.73 2.47 19.65
N TRP A 168 3.66 2.66 18.34
CA TRP A 168 2.40 2.61 17.61
C TRP A 168 1.77 1.22 17.61
N ASN A 169 2.58 0.19 17.43
CA ASN A 169 2.12 -1.19 17.54
C ASN A 169 1.54 -1.49 18.93
N GLU A 170 2.17 -1.01 20.00
CA GLU A 170 1.67 -1.19 21.38
C GLU A 170 0.37 -0.43 21.65
N ILE A 171 0.25 0.81 21.16
CA ILE A 171 -1.01 1.57 21.25
C ILE A 171 -2.12 0.86 20.49
N PHE A 172 -1.85 0.41 19.27
CA PHE A 172 -2.83 -0.29 18.45
C PHE A 172 -3.29 -1.57 19.13
N LYS A 173 -2.36 -2.43 19.57
CA LYS A 173 -2.68 -3.67 20.29
C LYS A 173 -3.52 -3.42 21.53
N HIS A 174 -3.21 -2.37 22.30
CA HIS A 174 -3.98 -2.02 23.51
C HIS A 174 -5.42 -1.65 23.19
N TYR A 175 -5.65 -0.81 22.19
CA TYR A 175 -7.00 -0.39 21.84
C TYR A 175 -7.78 -1.46 21.09
N TRP A 176 -7.12 -2.22 20.24
CA TRP A 176 -7.70 -3.39 19.58
C TRP A 176 -8.09 -4.48 20.60
N HIS A 177 -7.24 -4.77 21.58
CA HIS A 177 -7.57 -5.71 22.67
C HIS A 177 -8.82 -5.27 23.45
N LYS A 178 -8.95 -3.96 23.73
CA LYS A 178 -10.16 -3.41 24.35
C LYS A 178 -11.39 -3.52 23.45
N SER A 179 -11.22 -3.40 22.14
CA SER A 179 -12.32 -3.39 21.19
C SER A 179 -12.89 -4.79 20.96
N VAL A 180 -12.05 -5.84 20.92
CA VAL A 180 -12.49 -7.24 20.76
C VAL A 180 -13.30 -7.74 21.95
N ARG A 181 -13.03 -7.25 23.17
CA ARG A 181 -13.81 -7.62 24.37
C ARG A 181 -15.23 -7.03 24.39
N MET A 182 -15.59 -6.19 23.43
CA MET A 182 -16.90 -5.55 23.36
C MET A 182 -17.83 -6.32 22.43
N THR A 183 -19.03 -6.61 22.93
CA THR A 183 -20.07 -7.31 22.17
C THR A 183 -20.82 -6.39 21.19
N ASP A 184 -20.63 -5.06 21.30
CA ASP A 184 -21.30 -4.07 20.47
C ASP A 184 -20.38 -3.54 19.36
N THR A 185 -20.87 -3.61 18.12
CA THR A 185 -20.19 -3.15 16.90
C THR A 185 -19.90 -1.66 16.91
N ASN A 186 -20.77 -0.83 17.50
CA ASN A 186 -20.53 0.61 17.58
C ASN A 186 -19.32 0.89 18.48
N SER A 187 -19.24 0.22 19.62
CA SER A 187 -18.15 0.36 20.58
C SER A 187 -16.80 -0.09 19.98
N ASN A 188 -16.76 -1.19 19.21
CA ASN A 188 -15.54 -1.63 18.52
C ASN A 188 -15.00 -0.54 17.57
N LYS A 189 -15.87 0.03 16.72
CA LYS A 189 -15.50 1.08 15.77
C LYS A 189 -15.02 2.37 16.45
N LEU A 190 -15.52 2.68 17.64
CA LEU A 190 -15.06 3.84 18.42
C LEU A 190 -13.58 3.69 18.84
N TYR A 191 -13.14 2.50 19.26
CA TYR A 191 -11.76 2.27 19.68
C TYR A 191 -10.76 2.25 18.53
N GLU A 192 -11.15 1.67 17.38
CA GLU A 192 -10.34 1.78 16.17
C GLU A 192 -10.15 3.25 15.78
N ASN A 193 -11.24 4.03 15.71
CA ASN A 193 -11.19 5.45 15.42
C ASN A 193 -10.36 6.22 16.46
N TYR A 194 -10.42 5.84 17.74
CA TYR A 194 -9.64 6.45 18.80
C TYR A 194 -8.14 6.18 18.62
N ALA A 195 -7.76 4.95 18.26
CA ALA A 195 -6.38 4.59 17.96
C ALA A 195 -5.83 5.40 16.77
N TYR A 196 -6.58 5.48 15.66
CA TYR A 196 -6.20 6.27 14.49
C TYR A 196 -6.15 7.78 14.77
N SER A 197 -7.11 8.32 15.52
CA SER A 197 -7.12 9.75 15.87
C SER A 197 -5.91 10.13 16.71
N ASN A 198 -5.55 9.30 17.70
CA ASN A 198 -4.35 9.52 18.48
C ASN A 198 -3.09 9.39 17.61
N PHE A 199 -3.03 8.39 16.71
CA PHE A 199 -1.94 8.28 15.73
C PHE A 199 -1.70 9.59 14.98
N ILE A 200 -2.74 10.15 14.40
CA ILE A 200 -2.64 11.40 13.62
C ILE A 200 -2.20 12.57 14.51
N LYS A 201 -2.77 12.74 15.72
CA LYS A 201 -2.43 13.83 16.63
C LYS A 201 -0.96 13.82 17.06
N PHE A 202 -0.45 12.65 17.43
CA PHE A 202 0.96 12.54 17.84
C PHE A 202 1.91 12.60 16.65
N PHE A 203 1.56 12.03 15.49
CA PHE A 203 2.39 12.11 14.28
C PHE A 203 2.55 13.58 13.82
N THR A 204 1.44 14.30 13.74
CA THR A 204 1.46 15.74 13.39
C THR A 204 2.15 16.57 14.47
N GLY A 205 1.94 16.27 15.75
CA GLY A 205 2.66 16.91 16.86
C GLY A 205 4.17 16.67 16.80
N GLY A 206 4.61 15.46 16.47
CA GLY A 206 6.02 15.12 16.34
C GLY A 206 6.71 15.88 15.20
N ILE A 207 6.05 16.01 14.05
CA ILE A 207 6.55 16.84 12.93
C ILE A 207 6.70 18.30 13.37
N LEU A 208 5.70 18.84 14.08
CA LEU A 208 5.73 20.21 14.55
C LEU A 208 6.86 20.45 15.57
N ILE A 209 7.09 19.51 16.48
CA ILE A 209 8.22 19.53 17.41
C ILE A 209 9.56 19.49 16.68
N LEU A 210 9.69 18.65 15.64
CA LEU A 210 10.91 18.59 14.82
C LEU A 210 11.22 19.94 14.17
N ILE A 211 10.21 20.57 13.57
CA ILE A 211 10.33 21.90 12.95
C ILE A 211 10.75 22.94 14.00
N LEU A 212 10.13 22.92 15.18
CA LEU A 212 10.49 23.80 16.30
C LEU A 212 11.94 23.59 16.75
N LEU A 213 12.41 22.34 16.85
CA LEU A 213 13.79 22.02 17.25
C LEU A 213 14.81 22.48 16.19
N ILE A 214 14.52 22.29 14.90
CA ILE A 214 15.38 22.77 13.81
C ILE A 214 15.49 24.30 13.85
N ASN A 215 14.37 25.00 14.05
CA ASN A 215 14.36 26.45 14.17
C ASN A 215 15.09 26.91 15.45
N ALA A 216 14.92 26.21 16.56
CA ALA A 216 15.65 26.49 17.80
C ALA A 216 17.17 26.30 17.62
N LYS A 217 17.62 25.25 16.90
CA LYS A 217 19.04 25.07 16.53
C LYS A 217 19.55 26.29 15.80
N LYS A 218 18.83 26.68 14.74
CA LYS A 218 19.18 27.83 13.90
C LYS A 218 19.33 29.10 14.73
N ILE A 219 18.32 29.44 15.55
CA ILE A 219 18.33 30.64 16.39
C ILE A 219 19.52 30.61 17.36
N TRP A 220 19.77 29.48 18.02
CA TRP A 220 20.87 29.36 18.97
C TRP A 220 22.23 29.56 18.30
N HIS A 221 22.48 28.90 17.16
CA HIS A 221 23.72 29.06 16.41
C HIS A 221 23.94 30.49 15.94
N LEU A 222 22.90 31.15 15.44
CA LEU A 222 23.00 32.52 14.96
C LEU A 222 23.14 33.53 16.11
N HIS A 223 22.57 33.26 17.28
CA HIS A 223 22.71 34.15 18.43
C HIS A 223 24.14 34.10 19.01
N TYR A 224 24.71 32.91 19.22
CA TYR A 224 25.99 32.75 19.93
C TYR A 224 27.22 32.69 19.03
N PHE A 225 27.08 32.24 17.78
CA PHE A 225 28.18 32.05 16.84
C PHE A 225 28.04 32.87 15.55
N GLY A 226 27.02 33.73 15.46
CA GLY A 226 26.69 34.50 14.26
C GLY A 226 27.72 35.57 13.94
N THR A 227 28.21 35.54 12.70
CA THR A 227 29.05 36.59 12.08
C THR A 227 28.35 37.11 10.84
N VAL A 228 28.47 38.40 10.54
CA VAL A 228 27.87 39.00 9.34
C VAL A 228 28.89 39.01 8.20
N VAL A 229 28.50 38.50 7.02
CA VAL A 229 29.32 38.51 5.80
C VAL A 229 28.49 39.02 4.61
N VAL A 230 29.18 39.51 3.58
CA VAL A 230 28.55 39.90 2.32
C VAL A 230 28.39 38.67 1.43
N ALA A 231 27.20 38.50 0.87
CA ALA A 231 26.87 37.47 -0.09
C ALA A 231 26.41 38.08 -1.41
N GLU A 232 26.77 37.42 -2.51
CA GLU A 232 26.33 37.76 -3.85
C GLU A 232 25.12 36.88 -4.20
N ASN A 233 24.01 37.52 -4.58
CA ASN A 233 22.78 36.82 -4.93
C ASN A 233 22.59 36.73 -6.45
N ASN A 234 22.39 35.52 -6.97
CA ASN A 234 21.94 35.28 -8.33
C ASN A 234 20.45 34.90 -8.36
N TYR A 235 19.61 35.90 -8.65
CA TYR A 235 18.16 35.75 -8.75
C TYR A 235 17.68 34.79 -9.85
N GLU A 236 18.36 34.76 -11.00
CA GLU A 236 17.95 33.91 -12.13
C GLU A 236 18.07 32.42 -11.79
N HIS A 237 19.09 32.06 -11.01
CA HIS A 237 19.32 30.68 -10.59
C HIS A 237 18.84 30.39 -9.16
N LYS A 238 18.33 31.40 -8.44
CA LYS A 238 18.00 31.34 -7.00
C LYS A 238 19.18 30.88 -6.13
N ILE A 239 20.39 31.30 -6.50
CA ILE A 239 21.63 30.87 -5.84
C ILE A 239 22.24 32.01 -5.03
N LEU A 240 22.59 31.72 -3.78
CA LEU A 240 23.38 32.60 -2.91
C LEU A 240 24.81 32.10 -2.89
N ILE A 241 25.78 32.98 -3.12
CA ILE A 241 27.21 32.68 -3.05
C ILE A 241 27.84 33.58 -1.99
N TYR A 242 28.59 33.01 -1.06
CA TYR A 242 29.33 33.79 -0.06
C TYR A 242 30.67 33.13 0.26
N SER A 243 31.57 33.90 0.86
CA SER A 243 32.85 33.40 1.34
C SER A 243 32.96 33.53 2.86
N PHE A 244 33.43 32.47 3.51
CA PHE A 244 33.69 32.45 4.95
C PHE A 244 34.99 31.71 5.23
N ASN A 245 35.90 32.31 5.99
CA ASN A 245 37.24 31.76 6.27
C ASN A 245 37.99 31.28 5.01
N LYS A 246 37.92 32.06 3.92
CA LYS A 246 38.52 31.77 2.59
C LYS A 246 37.91 30.60 1.81
N ASN A 247 36.84 29.97 2.31
CA ASN A 247 36.08 28.96 1.59
C ASN A 247 34.84 29.59 0.96
N ILE A 248 34.52 29.18 -0.28
CA ILE A 248 33.33 29.61 -1.01
C ILE A 248 32.20 28.61 -0.76
N TYR A 249 31.01 29.12 -0.47
CA TYR A 249 29.80 28.34 -0.22
C TYR A 249 28.67 28.79 -1.16
N THR A 250 27.81 27.84 -1.54
CA THR A 250 26.73 28.05 -2.53
C THR A 250 25.44 27.38 -2.04
N THR A 251 24.29 28.07 -2.11
CA THR A 251 22.97 27.51 -1.72
C THR A 251 21.84 27.98 -2.64
N SER A 252 20.92 27.09 -3.01
CA SER A 252 19.89 27.29 -4.06
C SER A 252 18.47 27.59 -3.56
N TYR A 253 18.26 27.70 -2.25
CA TYR A 253 16.94 27.89 -1.64
C TYR A 253 16.89 29.23 -0.94
N ILE A 254 16.67 30.32 -1.70
CA ILE A 254 16.47 31.64 -1.10
C ILE A 254 14.99 32.06 -1.26
N ASN A 255 14.34 32.37 -0.14
CA ASN A 255 13.12 33.16 -0.10
C ASN A 255 13.54 34.62 0.17
N LEU A 256 13.82 35.39 -0.88
CA LEU A 256 14.07 36.83 -0.72
C LEU A 256 12.74 37.59 -0.74
N PRO A 257 12.65 38.73 -0.04
CA PRO A 257 11.54 39.66 -0.25
C PRO A 257 11.54 40.19 -1.70
N ASP A 258 10.35 40.38 -2.26
CA ASP A 258 10.11 40.71 -3.69
C ASP A 258 10.73 42.04 -4.15
N ASN A 259 11.24 42.84 -3.22
CA ASN A 259 11.79 44.18 -3.46
C ASN A 259 13.29 44.19 -3.84
N LEU A 260 13.99 43.07 -3.68
CA LEU A 260 15.40 42.93 -4.04
C LEU A 260 15.52 42.51 -5.52
N LYS A 261 16.41 43.16 -6.28
CA LYS A 261 16.55 42.95 -7.74
C LYS A 261 17.82 42.14 -8.04
N ALA A 262 17.97 41.73 -9.30
CA ALA A 262 19.07 40.90 -9.78
C ALA A 262 20.45 41.41 -9.32
N LYS A 263 21.32 40.45 -8.94
CA LYS A 263 22.75 40.65 -8.62
C LYS A 263 23.05 41.76 -7.61
N ASP A 264 22.33 41.74 -6.50
CA ASP A 264 22.57 42.61 -5.34
C ASP A 264 23.51 41.93 -4.33
N GLU A 265 24.38 42.73 -3.70
CA GLU A 265 25.10 42.33 -2.49
C GLU A 265 24.14 42.38 -1.29
N ILE A 266 24.02 41.27 -0.57
CA ILE A 266 23.18 41.17 0.62
C ILE A 266 24.02 40.81 1.84
N LEU A 267 23.64 41.35 2.99
CA LEU A 267 24.24 40.95 4.26
C LEU A 267 23.56 39.69 4.75
N ILE A 268 24.37 38.69 5.09
CA ILE A 268 23.89 37.46 5.71
C ILE A 268 24.56 37.29 7.06
N LYS A 269 23.80 36.77 8.02
CA LYS A 269 24.32 36.31 9.30
C LYS A 269 24.52 34.81 9.21
N ILE A 270 25.74 34.36 9.46
CA ILE A 270 26.15 32.95 9.32
C ILE A 270 26.80 32.45 10.61
N SER A 271 26.55 31.18 10.94
CA SER A 271 27.17 30.50 12.07
C SER A 271 28.64 30.20 11.80
N SER A 272 29.53 30.71 12.65
CA SER A 272 30.98 30.47 12.55
C SER A 272 31.41 29.02 12.80
N LYS A 273 30.57 28.21 13.44
CA LYS A 273 30.79 26.77 13.66
C LYS A 273 30.21 25.87 12.56
N GLU A 274 29.05 26.25 12.03
CA GLU A 274 28.30 25.50 11.02
C GLU A 274 27.84 26.46 9.90
N PRO A 275 28.66 26.69 8.85
CA PRO A 275 28.34 27.64 7.78
C PRO A 275 27.03 27.36 7.03
N GLU A 276 26.53 26.13 7.05
CA GLU A 276 25.23 25.75 6.49
C GLU A 276 24.06 26.44 7.19
N ILE A 277 24.23 26.87 8.44
CA ILE A 277 23.24 27.65 9.20
C ILE A 277 23.48 29.14 8.97
N TRP A 278 22.58 29.76 8.23
CA TRP A 278 22.59 31.18 7.93
C TRP A 278 21.17 31.78 7.85
N GLU A 279 21.08 33.10 7.93
CA GLU A 279 19.88 33.88 7.64
C GLU A 279 20.25 35.21 6.98
N ILE A 280 19.31 35.81 6.26
CA ILE A 280 19.48 37.17 5.74
C ILE A 280 19.51 38.10 6.94
N ALA A 281 20.56 38.92 7.05
CA ALA A 281 20.60 39.96 8.06
C ALA A 281 19.69 41.09 7.55
N GLU A 282 18.54 41.31 8.20
CA GLU A 282 17.78 42.53 7.95
C GLU A 282 18.66 43.74 8.25
N LYS A 283 18.55 44.74 7.38
CA LYS A 283 19.30 45.99 7.47
C LYS A 283 18.67 46.92 8.51
#